data_AF-A0A1X7SHJ4-F1
#
_entry.id   AF-A0A1X7SHJ4-F1
#
_cell.length_a   1.000
_cell.length_b   1.000
_cell.length_c   1.000
_cell.angle_alpha   90.00
_cell.angle_beta   90.00
_cell.angle_gamma   90.00
#
_symmetry.space_group_name_H-M   'P 1'
#
loop_
_entity.id
_entity.type
_entity.pdbx_description
1 polymer ?
#
loop_
_entity_poly.entity_id
_entity_poly.type
_entity_poly.pdbx_seq_one_letter_code
_entity_poly.pdbx_strand_id
1 'polypeptide(L)'
;PPDSVSSLTGYQLDSCCMFISWYPPFTLPGLTVQYIISVGTDQHYLNGSITNYTYCPMNPTNKQYLFNITTTNKAGNGSTSNITVGFQSTSK
;
A
#
# COMPACT_ATOMS: atom_id res chain seq x y z
N PRO A 1 -2.19 9.48 16.94
CA PRO A 1 -1.75 8.68 15.75
C PRO A 1 -2.88 8.72 14.72
N PRO A 2 -2.59 8.63 13.40
CA PRO A 2 -3.61 8.68 12.37
C PRO A 2 -4.43 7.38 12.26
N ASP A 3 -5.68 7.49 11.79
CA ASP A 3 -6.52 6.34 11.46
C ASP A 3 -6.03 5.62 10.21
N SER A 4 -6.58 4.44 9.93
CA SER A 4 -6.23 3.63 8.76
C SER A 4 -6.81 4.21 7.47
N VAL A 5 -6.20 3.84 6.34
CA VAL A 5 -6.72 4.22 5.02
C VAL A 5 -8.04 3.51 4.72
N SER A 6 -8.90 4.17 3.95
CA SER A 6 -10.24 3.67 3.60
C SER A 6 -10.31 3.20 2.15
N SER A 7 -11.23 2.28 1.84
CA SER A 7 -11.44 1.73 0.49
C SER A 7 -10.15 1.28 -0.20
N LEU A 8 -9.29 0.58 0.54
CA LEU A 8 -8.08 0.00 -0.02
C LEU A 8 -8.49 -1.05 -1.07
N THR A 9 -8.06 -0.82 -2.30
CA THR A 9 -8.30 -1.68 -3.45
C THR A 9 -6.98 -2.01 -4.12
N GLY A 10 -6.93 -3.13 -4.85
CA GLY A 10 -5.73 -3.55 -5.53
C GLY A 10 -6.01 -4.59 -6.60
N TYR A 11 -5.24 -4.54 -7.67
CA TYR A 11 -5.35 -5.44 -8.80
C TYR A 11 -4.00 -5.58 -9.52
N GLN A 12 -3.84 -6.67 -10.24
CA GLN A 12 -2.70 -6.89 -11.11
C GLN A 12 -2.83 -5.99 -12.35
N LEU A 13 -1.78 -5.21 -12.68
CA LEU A 13 -1.75 -4.36 -13.88
C LEU A 13 -1.38 -5.17 -15.12
N ASP A 14 -0.31 -5.96 -15.02
CA ASP A 14 0.26 -6.76 -16.10
C ASP A 14 0.93 -8.03 -15.54
N SER A 15 1.72 -8.75 -16.34
CA SER A 15 2.41 -9.96 -15.91
C SER A 15 3.53 -9.75 -14.88
N CYS A 16 3.84 -8.50 -14.50
CA CYS A 16 5.00 -8.12 -13.68
C CYS A 16 4.66 -7.18 -12.51
N CYS A 17 3.55 -6.44 -12.58
CA CYS A 17 3.25 -5.33 -11.68
C CYS A 17 1.84 -5.41 -11.09
N MET A 18 1.71 -4.89 -9.87
CA MET A 18 0.45 -4.75 -9.16
C MET A 18 0.24 -3.30 -8.76
N PHE A 19 -1.02 -2.91 -8.72
CA PHE A 19 -1.45 -1.58 -8.31
C PHE A 19 -2.34 -1.69 -7.08
N ILE A 20 -2.12 -0.78 -6.13
CA ILE A 20 -3.00 -0.57 -4.99
C ILE A 20 -3.38 0.92 -4.91
N SER A 21 -4.60 1.20 -4.47
CA SER A 21 -5.09 2.56 -4.25
C SER A 21 -6.02 2.63 -3.05
N TRP A 22 -6.08 3.79 -2.42
CA TRP A 22 -6.84 3.99 -1.19
C TRP A 22 -7.31 5.45 -1.05
N TYR A 23 -8.27 5.67 -0.17
CA TYR A 23 -8.62 7.02 0.29
C TYR A 23 -7.80 7.39 1.52
N PRO A 24 -7.31 8.64 1.58
CA PRO A 24 -6.54 9.13 2.73
C PRO A 24 -7.42 9.12 4.00
N PRO A 25 -6.84 8.86 5.19
CA PRO A 25 -7.57 8.95 6.44
C PRO A 25 -7.93 10.40 6.74
N PHE A 26 -8.91 10.61 7.62
CA PHE A 26 -9.17 11.93 8.18
C PHE A 26 -7.96 12.39 9.01
N THR A 27 -7.53 13.63 8.83
CA THR A 27 -6.46 14.25 9.60
C THR A 27 -6.93 15.57 10.19
N LEU A 28 -6.52 15.85 11.44
CA LEU A 28 -6.75 17.16 12.03
C LEU A 28 -5.94 18.23 11.27
N PRO A 29 -6.47 19.46 11.12
CA PRO A 29 -5.75 20.55 10.49
C PRO A 29 -4.35 20.76 11.08
N GLY A 30 -3.34 20.89 10.22
CA GLY A 30 -1.94 21.06 10.64
C GLY A 30 -1.15 19.75 10.84
N LEU A 31 -1.79 18.57 10.74
CA LEU A 31 -1.10 17.28 10.76
C LEU A 31 -0.94 16.71 9.35
N THR A 32 0.31 16.45 8.97
CA THR A 32 0.65 15.73 7.74
C THR A 32 0.73 14.23 8.01
N VAL A 33 -0.04 13.44 7.27
CA VAL A 33 0.09 11.98 7.24
C VAL A 33 1.10 11.57 6.18
N GLN A 34 1.81 10.48 6.46
CA GLN A 34 2.64 9.74 5.52
C GLN A 34 2.21 8.28 5.57
N TYR A 35 2.58 7.50 4.55
CA TYR A 35 2.22 6.10 4.44
C TYR A 35 3.48 5.23 4.41
N ILE A 36 3.44 4.12 5.14
CA ILE A 36 4.45 3.07 5.09
C ILE A 36 3.80 1.87 4.42
N ILE A 37 4.18 1.61 3.17
CA ILE A 37 3.72 0.46 2.39
C ILE A 37 4.70 -0.68 2.63
N SER A 38 4.21 -1.80 3.19
CA SER A 38 5.01 -3.02 3.38
C SER A 38 4.48 -4.13 2.49
N VAL A 39 5.36 -4.75 1.71
CA VAL A 39 5.05 -5.88 0.83
C VAL A 39 6.17 -6.92 0.92
N GLY A 40 5.85 -8.09 1.46
CA GLY A 40 6.89 -9.08 1.78
C GLY A 40 7.92 -8.52 2.77
N THR A 41 9.19 -8.45 2.35
CA THR A 41 10.29 -7.86 3.12
C THR A 41 10.53 -6.38 2.81
N ASP A 42 9.87 -5.84 1.78
CA ASP A 42 10.09 -4.49 1.28
C ASP A 42 9.23 -3.48 2.05
N GLN A 43 9.78 -2.32 2.34
CA GLN A 43 9.08 -1.18 2.93
C GLN A 43 9.34 0.10 2.13
N HIS A 44 8.27 0.86 1.86
CA HIS A 44 8.32 2.11 1.12
C HIS A 44 7.58 3.21 1.86
N TYR A 45 8.17 4.41 1.89
CA TYR A 45 7.63 5.57 2.57
C TYR A 45 7.09 6.55 1.54
N LEU A 46 5.80 6.87 1.63
CA LEU A 46 5.10 7.75 0.71
C LEU A 46 4.56 8.99 1.43
N ASN A 47 4.53 10.11 0.72
CA ASN A 47 3.92 11.34 1.22
C ASN A 47 2.39 11.22 1.28
N GLY A 48 1.76 12.01 2.17
CA GLY A 48 0.30 12.03 2.37
C GLY A 48 -0.53 12.41 1.14
N SER A 49 0.07 13.07 0.15
CA SER A 49 -0.56 13.41 -1.13
C SER A 49 -0.69 12.22 -2.08
N ILE A 50 0.04 11.14 -1.84
CA ILE A 50 0.03 9.94 -2.68
C ILE A 50 -1.03 8.97 -2.15
N THR A 51 -1.97 8.58 -3.01
CA THR A 51 -3.10 7.70 -2.68
C THR A 51 -3.09 6.40 -3.48
N ASN A 52 -1.99 6.13 -4.18
CA ASN A 52 -1.80 4.92 -4.96
C ASN A 52 -0.32 4.49 -4.96
N TYR A 53 -0.10 3.21 -5.22
CA TYR A 53 1.24 2.65 -5.28
C TYR A 53 1.28 1.49 -6.29
N THR A 54 2.33 1.46 -7.09
CA THR A 54 2.61 0.36 -8.02
C THR A 54 3.83 -0.41 -7.52
N TYR A 55 3.69 -1.73 -7.41
CA TYR A 55 4.78 -2.63 -7.02
C TYR A 55 5.07 -3.63 -8.14
N CYS A 56 6.30 -3.63 -8.61
CA CYS A 56 6.80 -4.52 -9.67
C CYS A 56 7.94 -5.37 -9.10
N PRO A 57 7.65 -6.53 -8.50
CA PRO A 57 8.69 -7.43 -8.02
C PRO A 57 9.59 -7.88 -9.17
N MET A 58 10.91 -7.87 -8.95
CA MET A 58 11.89 -8.26 -9.97
C MET A 58 11.74 -9.74 -10.38
N ASN A 59 11.31 -10.60 -9.46
CA ASN A 59 11.02 -12.01 -9.70
C ASN A 59 9.67 -12.38 -9.05
N PRO A 60 8.55 -12.36 -9.81
CA PRO A 60 7.23 -12.68 -9.28
C PRO A 60 7.06 -14.19 -9.06
N THR A 61 7.64 -14.71 -7.98
CA THR A 61 7.51 -16.13 -7.59
C THR A 61 6.24 -16.41 -6.79
N ASN A 62 5.72 -15.39 -6.10
CA ASN A 62 4.54 -15.52 -5.28
C ASN A 62 3.27 -15.31 -6.13
N LYS A 63 2.30 -16.20 -5.97
CA LYS A 63 0.98 -16.08 -6.61
C LYS A 63 0.09 -15.01 -5.97
N GLN A 64 0.46 -14.51 -4.78
CA GLN A 64 -0.30 -13.53 -4.03
C GLN A 64 0.67 -12.65 -3.23
N TYR A 65 0.39 -11.36 -3.16
CA TYR A 65 1.15 -10.39 -2.39
C TYR A 65 0.26 -9.71 -1.37
N LEU A 66 0.68 -9.75 -0.10
CA LEU A 66 0.03 -9.00 0.99
C LEU A 66 0.65 -7.61 1.07
N PHE A 67 -0.17 -6.60 0.83
CA PHE A 67 0.18 -5.20 1.03
C PHE A 67 -0.37 -4.73 2.36
N ASN A 68 0.49 -4.12 3.17
CA ASN A 68 0.11 -3.45 4.40
C ASN A 68 0.39 -1.95 4.26
N ILE A 69 -0.59 -1.11 4.55
CA ILE A 69 -0.47 0.34 4.55
C ILE A 69 -0.64 0.83 5.98
N THR A 70 0.47 1.25 6.59
CA THR A 70 0.46 1.89 7.91
C THR A 70 0.48 3.39 7.73
N THR A 71 -0.48 4.09 8.32
CA THR A 71 -0.47 5.56 8.36
C THR A 71 0.47 6.03 9.46
N THR A 72 1.20 7.11 9.25
CA THR A 72 2.12 7.67 10.26
C THR A 72 2.11 9.18 10.22
N ASN A 73 2.36 9.82 11.37
CA ASN A 73 2.53 11.26 11.48
C ASN A 73 3.55 11.60 12.58
N LYS A 74 3.72 12.89 12.89
CA LYS A 74 4.65 13.33 13.94
C LYS A 74 4.35 12.79 15.34
N ALA A 75 3.13 12.32 15.61
CA ALA A 75 2.75 11.69 16.87
C ALA A 75 3.03 10.17 16.91
N GLY A 76 3.51 9.58 15.80
CA GLY A 76 3.88 8.17 15.68
C GLY A 76 3.06 7.40 14.65
N ASN A 77 3.27 6.09 14.62
CA ASN A 77 2.57 5.17 13.73
C ASN A 77 1.12 4.98 14.18
N GLY A 78 0.23 5.02 13.20
CA GLY A 78 -1.20 4.80 13.33
C GLY A 78 -1.60 3.39 12.95
N SER A 79 -2.83 3.27 12.45
CA SER A 79 -3.43 1.99 12.11
C SER A 79 -2.94 1.47 10.75
N THR A 80 -2.97 0.14 10.61
CA THR A 80 -2.59 -0.56 9.38
C THR A 80 -3.82 -1.11 8.68
N SER A 81 -3.98 -0.79 7.40
CA SER A 81 -4.92 -1.48 6.50
C SER A 81 -4.15 -2.50 5.65
N ASN A 82 -4.80 -3.59 5.25
CA ASN A 82 -4.17 -4.59 4.41
C ASN A 82 -5.06 -5.03 3.24
N ILE A 83 -4.41 -5.53 2.19
CA ILE A 83 -5.07 -6.16 1.05
C ILE A 83 -4.14 -7.21 0.45
N THR A 84 -4.73 -8.33 0.02
CA THR A 84 -4.01 -9.34 -0.75
C THR A 84 -4.36 -9.17 -2.22
N VAL A 85 -3.34 -9.02 -3.07
CA VAL A 85 -3.51 -8.97 -4.53
C VAL A 85 -2.97 -10.26 -5.12
N GLY A 86 -3.82 -10.95 -5.89
CA GLY A 86 -3.44 -12.14 -6.63
C GLY A 86 -2.65 -11.82 -7.89
N PHE A 87 -1.67 -12.67 -8.19
CA PHE A 87 -0.79 -12.59 -9.34
C PHE A 87 -1.06 -13.79 -10.25
N GLN A 88 -1.80 -13.56 -11.33
CA GLN A 88 -2.00 -14.53 -12.39
C GLN A 88 -0.82 -14.42 -13.35
N SER A 89 0.20 -15.26 -13.14
CA SER A 89 1.23 -15.46 -14.16
C SER A 89 0.56 -16.18 -15.33
N THR A 90 0.36 -15.49 -16.45
CA THR A 90 -0.05 -16.15 -17.69
C THR A 90 1.12 -17.03 -18.14
N SER A 91 1.10 -18.31 -17.77
CA SER A 91 1.98 -19.30 -18.38
C SER A 91 1.75 -19.24 -19.89
N LYS A 92 2.79 -18.84 -20.63
CA LYS A 92 2.81 -18.94 -22.09
C LYS A 92 3.34 -20.31 -22.48
#